data_AF-A0A6J6KAR2-F1
#
_entry.id   AF-A0A6J6KAR2-F1
#
_cell.length_a   1.000
_cell.length_b   1.000
_cell.length_c   1.000
_cell.angle_alpha   90.00
_cell.angle_beta   90.00
_cell.angle_gamma   90.00
#
_symmetry.space_group_name_H-M   'P 1'
#
loop_
_entity.id
_entity.type
_entity.pdbx_description
1 polymer ?
#
loop_
_entity_poly.entity_id
_entity_poly.type
_entity_poly.pdbx_seq_one_letter_code
_entity_poly.pdbx_strand_id
1 'polypeptide(L)'
;MAVGLQGEDVTAGHKSLRSALQTVADALTAHGFAAHTDQRNNQLRIVNNHCPFGDIAIEHPVICAVDRGMVKGMLTAIYGETSPETSASLPQGDTFCATTV
;
A
#
# COMPACT_ATOMS: atom_id res chain seq x y z
N MET A 1 -41.07 7.33 -13.29
CA MET A 1 -39.93 7.48 -14.21
C MET A 1 -38.74 7.94 -13.38
N ALA A 2 -37.71 7.10 -13.28
CA ALA A 2 -36.51 7.37 -12.49
C ALA A 2 -35.59 8.32 -13.26
N VAL A 3 -35.21 9.43 -12.64
CA VAL A 3 -34.12 10.29 -13.11
C VAL A 3 -32.95 10.05 -12.16
N GLY A 4 -31.89 9.47 -12.73
CA GLY A 4 -30.69 9.05 -12.02
C GLY A 4 -29.91 10.25 -11.49
N LEU A 5 -29.42 10.09 -10.25
CA LEU A 5 -28.45 10.97 -9.61
C LEU A 5 -27.12 10.80 -10.33
N GLN A 6 -26.81 11.72 -11.24
CA GLN A 6 -25.56 11.75 -12.01
C GLN A 6 -24.45 12.37 -11.17
N GLY A 7 -23.45 11.56 -10.82
CA GLY A 7 -22.03 11.86 -11.06
C GLY A 7 -21.29 12.83 -10.12
N GLU A 8 -21.95 13.69 -9.35
CA GLU A 8 -21.26 14.78 -8.62
C GLU A 8 -21.17 14.63 -7.10
N ASP A 9 -21.73 13.55 -6.53
CA ASP A 9 -21.68 13.28 -5.08
C ASP A 9 -20.64 12.19 -4.67
N VAL A 10 -19.89 11.63 -5.64
CA VAL A 10 -18.87 10.58 -5.36
C VAL A 10 -17.55 11.17 -4.83
N THR A 11 -17.40 12.49 -4.83
CA THR A 11 -16.15 13.19 -4.45
C THR A 11 -16.17 13.87 -3.08
N ALA A 12 -17.28 13.81 -2.33
CA ALA A 12 -17.46 14.61 -1.11
C ALA A 12 -17.53 13.82 0.22
N GLY A 13 -17.47 12.47 0.20
CA GLY A 13 -17.75 11.67 1.41
C GLY A 13 -16.69 10.68 1.89
N HIS A 14 -15.62 10.40 1.13
CA HIS A 14 -14.62 9.38 1.48
C HIS A 14 -13.22 9.85 1.08
N LYS A 15 -12.25 9.79 2.00
CA LYS A 15 -10.82 9.86 1.67
C LYS A 15 -10.56 8.82 0.56
N SER A 16 -10.21 9.25 -0.65
CA SER A 16 -10.00 8.31 -1.77
C SER A 16 -8.95 7.26 -1.39
N LEU A 17 -9.06 6.01 -1.89
CA LEU A 17 -8.08 4.95 -1.63
C LEU A 17 -6.63 5.43 -1.84
N ARG A 18 -6.43 6.27 -2.86
CA ARG A 18 -5.16 6.96 -3.14
C ARG A 18 -4.67 7.81 -1.97
N SER A 19 -5.53 8.67 -1.40
CA SER A 19 -5.17 9.50 -0.25
C SER A 19 -4.88 8.67 1.00
N ALA A 20 -5.59 7.55 1.18
CA ALA A 20 -5.28 6.59 2.24
C ALA A 20 -3.89 5.98 2.04
N LEU A 21 -3.60 5.45 0.85
CA LEU A 21 -2.28 4.89 0.51
C LEU A 21 -1.15 5.90 0.68
N GLN A 22 -1.37 7.17 0.32
CA GLN A 22 -0.39 8.24 0.54
C GLN A 22 -0.13 8.43 2.04
N THR A 23 -1.17 8.46 2.86
CA THR A 23 -1.02 8.57 4.33
C THR A 23 -0.24 7.40 4.91
N VAL A 24 -0.49 6.18 4.41
CA VAL A 24 0.25 4.98 4.83
C VAL A 24 1.72 5.07 4.39
N ALA A 25 1.99 5.49 3.15
CA ALA A 25 3.35 5.66 2.65
C ALA A 25 4.12 6.73 3.44
N ASP A 26 3.48 7.85 3.80
CA ASP A 26 4.08 8.89 4.64
C ASP A 26 4.43 8.35 6.03
N ALA A 27 3.53 7.57 6.65
CA ALA A 27 3.76 6.94 7.95
C ALA A 27 4.93 5.94 7.90
N LEU A 28 4.96 5.06 6.89
CA LEU A 28 6.07 4.12 6.68
C LEU A 28 7.39 4.86 6.46
N THR A 29 7.39 5.93 5.65
CA THR A 29 8.59 6.75 5.42
C THR A 29 9.11 7.40 6.70
N ALA A 30 8.22 7.89 7.57
CA ALA A 30 8.60 8.41 8.88
C ALA A 30 9.30 7.36 9.77
N HIS A 31 9.07 6.07 9.49
CA HIS A 31 9.72 4.93 10.15
C HIS A 31 10.87 4.31 9.36
N GLY A 32 11.39 4.99 8.33
CA GLY A 32 12.60 4.59 7.61
C GLY A 32 12.39 3.65 6.42
N PHE A 33 11.14 3.40 6.01
CA PHE A 33 10.83 2.50 4.90
C PHE A 33 11.09 3.13 3.51
N ALA A 34 11.34 4.45 3.44
CA ALA A 34 11.44 5.21 2.18
C ALA A 34 10.30 4.83 1.21
N ALA A 35 9.08 4.81 1.75
CA ALA A 35 7.89 4.33 1.10
C ALA A 35 7.24 5.43 0.26
N HIS A 36 6.70 5.08 -0.90
CA HIS A 36 5.90 5.98 -1.71
C HIS A 36 4.79 5.21 -2.40
N THR A 37 3.76 5.94 -2.84
CA THR A 37 2.71 5.36 -3.66
C THR A 37 3.09 5.40 -5.13
N ASP A 38 2.81 4.31 -5.84
CA ASP A 38 2.94 4.21 -7.28
C ASP A 38 1.67 3.60 -7.89
N GLN A 39 1.49 3.73 -9.20
CA GLN A 39 0.38 3.11 -9.92
C GLN A 39 0.93 2.35 -11.14
N ARG A 40 0.67 1.05 -11.20
CA ARG A 40 1.08 0.20 -12.33
C ARG A 40 -0.09 -0.70 -12.72
N ASN A 41 -0.34 -0.87 -14.03
CA ASN A 41 -1.41 -1.72 -14.55
C ASN A 41 -2.79 -1.42 -13.94
N ASN A 42 -3.12 -0.14 -13.76
CA ASN A 42 -4.35 0.32 -13.10
C ASN A 42 -4.53 -0.12 -11.63
N GLN A 43 -3.50 -0.69 -10.99
CA GLN A 43 -3.50 -1.01 -9.57
C GLN A 43 -2.65 0.00 -8.79
N LEU A 44 -3.11 0.36 -7.60
CA LEU A 44 -2.36 1.22 -6.69
C LEU A 44 -1.45 0.36 -5.84
N ARG A 45 -0.23 0.82 -5.61
CA ARG A 45 0.75 0.09 -4.80
C ARG A 45 1.55 1.01 -3.90
N ILE A 46 2.02 0.47 -2.78
CA ILE A 46 3.06 1.05 -1.94
C ILE A 46 4.37 0.40 -2.34
N VAL A 47 5.36 1.23 -2.67
CA VAL A 47 6.72 0.80 -3.02
C VAL A 47 7.66 1.24 -1.93
N ASN A 48 8.42 0.28 -1.42
CA ASN A 48 9.40 0.43 -0.37
C ASN A 48 10.81 0.34 -0.97
N ASN A 49 11.42 1.50 -1.20
CA ASN A 49 12.76 1.57 -1.78
C ASN A 49 13.85 1.19 -0.77
N HIS A 50 13.54 1.27 0.51
CA HIS A 50 14.43 0.80 1.57
C HIS A 50 13.66 -0.15 2.48
N CYS A 51 13.98 -1.44 2.41
CA CYS A 51 13.50 -2.38 3.41
C CYS A 51 14.37 -2.19 4.66
N PRO A 52 13.83 -1.78 5.82
CA PRO A 52 14.64 -1.56 7.03
C PRO A 52 15.28 -2.87 7.54
N PHE A 53 14.80 -4.02 7.06
CA PHE A 53 15.35 -5.33 7.35
C PHE A 53 16.48 -5.73 6.40
N GLY A 54 16.65 -5.05 5.26
CA GLY A 54 17.72 -5.30 4.29
C GLY A 54 17.87 -6.79 3.94
N ASP A 55 19.10 -7.29 4.07
CA ASP A 55 19.45 -8.69 3.78
C ASP A 55 18.76 -9.70 4.72
N ILE A 56 18.35 -9.30 5.92
CA ILE A 56 17.61 -10.16 6.86
C ILE A 56 16.26 -10.58 6.26
N ALA A 57 15.65 -9.75 5.40
CA ALA A 57 14.43 -10.14 4.70
C ALA A 57 14.67 -11.35 3.77
N ILE A 58 15.87 -11.48 3.20
CA ILE A 58 16.27 -12.58 2.31
C ILE A 58 16.39 -13.88 3.11
N GLU A 59 17.03 -13.83 4.28
CA GLU A 59 17.18 -14.98 5.16
C GLU A 59 15.85 -15.39 5.82
N HIS A 60 14.97 -14.42 6.07
CA HIS A 60 13.68 -14.63 6.71
C HIS A 60 12.53 -14.01 5.89
N PRO A 61 12.08 -14.65 4.80
CA PRO A 61 11.02 -14.12 3.92
C PRO A 61 9.68 -13.82 4.62
N VAL A 62 9.47 -14.38 5.82
CA VAL A 62 8.33 -14.05 6.69
C VAL A 62 8.23 -12.56 7.01
N ILE A 63 9.35 -11.82 6.99
CA ILE A 63 9.38 -10.37 7.19
C ILE A 63 8.55 -9.63 6.12
N CYS A 64 8.50 -10.14 4.90
CA CYS A 64 7.66 -9.56 3.84
C CYS A 64 6.15 -9.69 4.15
N ALA A 65 5.76 -10.74 4.88
CA ALA A 65 4.37 -10.88 5.34
C ALA A 65 4.04 -9.89 6.46
N VAL A 66 5.02 -9.52 7.28
CA VAL A 66 4.87 -8.47 8.31
C VAL A 66 4.64 -7.11 7.66
N ASP A 67 5.44 -6.75 6.64
CA ASP A 67 5.27 -5.51 5.87
C ASP A 67 3.85 -5.39 5.26
N ARG A 68 3.42 -6.44 4.54
CA ARG A 68 2.04 -6.53 4.02
C ARG A 68 0.99 -6.42 5.12
N GLY A 69 1.22 -7.05 6.27
CA GLY A 69 0.33 -6.99 7.43
C GLY A 69 0.21 -5.58 8.01
N MET A 70 1.31 -4.83 8.08
CA MET A 70 1.32 -3.43 8.53
C MET A 70 0.51 -2.55 7.56
N VAL A 71 0.76 -2.68 6.25
CA VAL A 71 -0.02 -1.96 5.23
C VAL A 71 -1.51 -2.26 5.36
N LYS A 72 -1.88 -3.55 5.48
CA LYS A 72 -3.27 -3.98 5.67
C LYS A 72 -3.90 -3.33 6.89
N GLY A 73 -3.23 -3.42 8.05
CA GLY A 73 -3.75 -2.89 9.30
C GLY A 73 -3.98 -1.38 9.24
N MET A 74 -3.02 -0.64 8.68
CA MET A 74 -3.15 0.82 8.53
C MET A 74 -4.27 1.20 7.56
N LEU A 75 -4.40 0.52 6.42
CA LEU A 75 -5.47 0.77 5.45
C LEU A 75 -6.86 0.43 6.03
N THR A 76 -6.98 -0.70 6.73
CA THR A 76 -8.22 -1.04 7.46
C THR A 76 -8.62 0.06 8.43
N ALA A 77 -7.66 0.67 9.14
CA ALA A 77 -7.96 1.73 10.11
C ALA A 77 -8.45 3.05 9.49
N ILE A 78 -7.97 3.42 8.28
CA ILE A 78 -8.23 4.76 7.71
C ILE A 78 -9.11 4.77 6.45
N TYR A 79 -9.31 3.62 5.80
CA TYR A 79 -10.08 3.46 4.57
C TYR A 79 -11.14 2.36 4.68
N GLY A 80 -10.82 1.26 5.36
CA GLY A 80 -11.68 0.07 5.50
C GLY A 80 -11.01 -1.19 4.97
N GLU A 81 -11.76 -2.30 4.97
CA GLU A 81 -11.20 -3.62 4.58
C GLU A 81 -10.58 -3.58 3.17
N THR A 82 -9.32 -4.00 3.09
CA THR A 82 -8.54 -4.13 1.86
C THR A 82 -7.79 -5.46 1.85
N SER A 83 -7.41 -5.92 0.65
CA SER A 83 -6.67 -7.17 0.44
C SER A 83 -5.31 -6.89 -0.21
N PRO A 84 -4.38 -6.21 0.50
CA PRO A 84 -3.06 -5.96 -0.04
C PRO A 84 -2.28 -7.25 -0.28
N GLU A 85 -1.54 -7.30 -1.39
CA GLU A 85 -0.72 -8.43 -1.79
C GLU A 85 0.73 -7.99 -2.05
N THR A 86 1.70 -8.84 -1.68
CA THR A 86 3.11 -8.58 -1.98
C THR A 86 3.37 -8.85 -3.46
N SER A 87 3.68 -7.80 -4.22
CA SER A 87 3.87 -7.88 -5.68
C SER A 87 5.34 -7.82 -6.11
N ALA A 88 6.24 -7.37 -5.23
CA ALA A 88 7.70 -7.42 -5.41
C ALA A 88 8.37 -7.50 -4.03
N SER A 89 9.51 -8.17 -3.92
CA SER A 89 10.30 -8.20 -2.68
C SER A 89 11.75 -8.63 -2.88
N LEU A 90 12.63 -8.18 -1.98
CA LEU A 90 14.05 -8.57 -1.99
C LEU A 90 14.27 -10.11 -2.04
N PRO A 91 13.51 -10.93 -1.28
CA PRO A 91 13.66 -12.39 -1.34
C PRO A 91 13.27 -13.01 -2.69
N GLN A 92 12.48 -12.31 -3.51
CA GLN A 92 12.13 -12.73 -4.87
C GLN A 92 13.19 -12.30 -5.90
N GLY A 93 14.23 -11.58 -5.47
CA GLY A 93 15.27 -11.03 -6.35
C GLY A 93 14.97 -9.63 -6.88
N ASP A 94 13.90 -8.98 -6.41
CA ASP A 94 13.62 -7.58 -6.74
C ASP A 94 14.58 -6.63 -6.01
N THR A 95 14.72 -5.41 -6.51
CA THR A 95 15.54 -4.36 -5.88
C THR A 95 14.77 -3.52 -4.85
N PHE A 96 13.46 -3.74 -4.74
CA PHE A 96 12.56 -3.05 -3.82
C PHE A 96 11.43 -3.99 -3.38
N CYS A 97 10.73 -3.62 -2.32
CA CYS A 97 9.50 -4.30 -1.92
C CYS A 97 8.28 -3.51 -2.43
N ALA A 98 7.23 -4.20 -2.88
CA ALA A 98 5.98 -3.57 -3.26
C ALA A 98 4.77 -4.35 -2.75
N THR A 99 3.78 -3.60 -2.30
CA THR A 99 2.48 -4.11 -1.84
C THR A 99 1.39 -3.45 -2.68
N THR A 100 0.65 -4.24 -3.45
CA THR A 100 -0.45 -3.79 -4.32
C THR A 100 -1.79 -3.92 -3.60
N VAL A 101 -2.72 -3.02 -3.87
CA VAL A 101 -4.11 -3.03 -3.35
C VAL A 101 -5.11 -3.04 -4.49
#